data_AF-A0A0J7NVN2-F1
#
_entry.id   AF-A0A0J7NVN2-F1
#
_cell.length_a   1.000
_cell.length_b   1.000
_cell.length_c   1.000
_cell.angle_alpha   90.00
_cell.angle_beta   90.00
_cell.angle_gamma   90.00
#
_symmetry.space_group_name_H-M   'P 1'
#
loop_
_entity.id
_entity.type
_entity.pdbx_description
1 polymer ?
#
loop_
_entity_poly.entity_id
_entity_poly.type
_entity_poly.pdbx_seq_one_letter_code
_entity_poly.pdbx_strand_id
1 'polypeptide(L)'
;MRDCGIREISGHAFDALTYMKKLGLSYNNITSVKSQWFVELISLEQLDLSYNHIESIESTVFEKLRGLKLLDVRENRLTCLEPVQLAPMAGIEKFRFSGNPLTFRCRGTLTLWLQDLGINYKTEQRGVENWLDSILWLCAADDGKVADSEVLMKECVILNLFNQLRTGLTTAESFPLSIPQECIYARNELTRCVATDNRRGREVTTNGHVVRKLLRQLRESKSTV
;
A
#
# COMPACT_ATOMS: atom_id res chain seq x y z
N MET A 1 7.53 -20.63 15.65
CA MET A 1 8.53 -21.20 14.73
C MET A 1 9.12 -20.06 13.93
N ARG A 2 10.17 -19.42 14.46
CA ARG A 2 10.84 -18.29 13.82
C ARG A 2 12.18 -18.77 13.30
N ASP A 3 12.55 -18.36 12.08
CA ASP A 3 13.86 -18.67 11.50
C ASP A 3 14.15 -20.18 11.40
N CYS A 4 13.17 -20.93 10.88
CA CYS A 4 13.25 -22.39 10.74
C CYS A 4 13.35 -22.84 9.27
N GLY A 5 13.42 -21.90 8.32
CA GLY A 5 13.46 -22.21 6.89
C GLY A 5 12.19 -22.86 6.34
N ILE A 6 11.04 -22.68 7.02
CA ILE A 6 9.76 -23.30 6.64
C ILE A 6 9.33 -22.75 5.27
N ARG A 7 9.05 -23.64 4.32
CA ARG A 7 8.51 -23.29 3.00
C ARG A 7 7.04 -23.65 2.85
N GLU A 8 6.67 -24.81 3.40
CA GLU A 8 5.32 -25.32 3.38
C GLU A 8 4.95 -25.87 4.76
N ILE A 9 3.69 -25.70 5.12
CA ILE A 9 3.08 -26.32 6.30
C ILE A 9 1.97 -27.22 5.77
N SER A 10 1.97 -28.48 6.22
CA SER A 10 0.92 -29.44 5.85
C SER A 10 -0.46 -28.91 6.26
N GLY A 11 -1.50 -29.21 5.48
CA GLY A 11 -2.87 -28.96 5.91
C GLY A 11 -3.13 -29.63 7.25
N HIS A 12 -3.93 -28.98 8.10
CA HIS A 12 -4.31 -29.53 9.41
C HIS A 12 -3.14 -29.71 10.40
N ALA A 13 -1.95 -29.14 10.13
CA ALA A 13 -0.78 -29.28 11.00
C ALA A 13 -0.97 -28.64 12.39
N PHE A 14 -1.93 -27.74 12.54
CA PHE A 14 -2.27 -27.06 13.79
C PHE A 14 -3.61 -27.50 14.37
N ASP A 15 -4.20 -28.58 13.84
CA ASP A 15 -5.41 -29.14 14.41
C ASP A 15 -5.15 -29.61 15.86
N ALA A 16 -6.21 -29.66 16.66
CA ALA A 16 -6.21 -29.81 18.12
C ALA A 16 -5.61 -28.64 18.92
N LEU A 17 -4.97 -27.65 18.31
CA LEU A 17 -4.43 -26.46 19.00
C LEU A 17 -5.51 -25.40 19.26
N THR A 18 -6.69 -25.82 19.69
CA THR A 18 -7.91 -25.00 19.80
C THR A 18 -7.81 -23.82 20.78
N TYR A 19 -6.91 -23.91 21.77
CA TYR A 19 -6.64 -22.86 22.75
C TYR A 19 -5.44 -21.96 22.39
N MET A 20 -4.80 -22.18 21.23
CA MET A 20 -3.66 -21.38 20.81
C MET A 20 -4.08 -19.94 20.54
N LYS A 21 -3.48 -19.01 21.28
CA LYS A 21 -3.74 -17.57 21.14
C LYS A 21 -2.77 -16.85 20.21
N LYS A 22 -1.56 -17.39 20.06
CA LYS A 22 -0.48 -16.75 19.31
C LYS A 22 0.24 -17.76 18.45
N LEU A 23 0.37 -17.45 17.16
CA LEU A 23 1.11 -18.24 16.19
C LEU A 23 2.16 -17.36 15.52
N GLY A 24 3.43 -17.67 15.76
CA GLY A 24 4.56 -16.98 15.14
C GLY A 24 5.23 -17.86 14.08
N LEU A 25 5.25 -17.36 12.86
CA LEU A 25 5.82 -17.97 11.64
C LEU A 25 6.77 -17.01 10.91
N SER A 26 7.24 -15.95 11.60
CA SER A 26 8.11 -14.94 11.00
C SER A 26 9.50 -15.46 10.65
N TYR A 27 10.18 -14.79 9.71
CA TYR A 27 11.51 -15.18 9.24
C TYR A 27 11.52 -16.62 8.71
N ASN A 28 10.62 -16.94 7.79
CA ASN A 28 10.64 -18.22 7.09
C ASN A 28 10.61 -17.97 5.58
N ASN A 29 10.44 -19.03 4.79
CA ASN A 29 10.42 -18.98 3.32
C ASN A 29 9.03 -19.31 2.78
N ILE A 30 7.97 -18.93 3.51
CA ILE A 30 6.59 -19.20 3.11
C ILE A 30 6.22 -18.30 1.93
N THR A 31 5.61 -18.86 0.89
CA THR A 31 5.21 -18.15 -0.32
C THR A 31 3.70 -17.96 -0.47
N SER A 32 2.89 -18.81 0.18
CA SER A 32 1.44 -18.68 0.20
C SER A 32 0.87 -19.13 1.54
N VAL A 33 -0.24 -18.52 1.94
CA VAL A 33 -0.93 -18.84 3.19
C VAL A 33 -2.24 -19.56 2.87
N LYS A 34 -2.36 -20.80 3.36
CA LYS A 34 -3.49 -21.68 3.06
C LYS A 34 -4.49 -21.73 4.22
N SER A 35 -5.78 -21.73 3.89
CA SER A 35 -6.89 -21.75 4.86
C SER A 35 -6.89 -23.00 5.74
N GLN A 36 -6.45 -24.14 5.19
CA GLN A 36 -6.32 -25.43 5.89
C GLN A 36 -5.34 -25.41 7.08
N TRP A 37 -4.54 -24.37 7.27
CA TRP A 37 -3.68 -24.25 8.45
C TRP A 37 -4.47 -23.80 9.69
N PHE A 38 -5.59 -23.11 9.50
CA PHE A 38 -6.28 -22.38 10.57
C PHE A 38 -7.63 -23.00 10.95
N VAL A 39 -7.93 -24.23 10.53
CA VAL A 39 -9.28 -24.84 10.67
C VAL A 39 -9.75 -24.87 12.12
N GLU A 40 -8.90 -25.34 13.04
CA GLU A 40 -9.26 -25.45 14.47
C GLU A 40 -8.65 -24.35 15.36
N LEU A 41 -7.99 -23.36 14.77
CA LEU A 41 -7.37 -22.24 15.50
C LEU A 41 -8.38 -21.16 15.91
N ILE A 42 -9.49 -21.58 16.51
CA ILE A 42 -10.64 -20.72 16.86
C ILE A 42 -10.32 -19.65 17.92
N SER A 43 -9.30 -19.87 18.76
CA SER A 43 -8.88 -18.94 19.82
C SER A 43 -7.72 -18.05 19.40
N LEU A 44 -7.30 -18.07 18.13
CA LEU A 44 -6.12 -17.33 17.69
C LEU A 44 -6.37 -15.82 17.71
N GLU A 45 -5.57 -15.11 18.51
CA GLU A 45 -5.65 -13.65 18.67
C GLU A 45 -4.51 -12.92 17.95
N GLN A 46 -3.35 -13.57 17.76
CA GLN A 46 -2.15 -12.96 17.15
C GLN A 46 -1.49 -13.91 16.15
N LEU A 47 -1.28 -13.41 14.92
CA LEU A 47 -0.59 -14.12 13.86
C LEU A 47 0.55 -13.26 13.31
N ASP A 48 1.76 -13.78 13.41
CA ASP A 48 2.96 -13.15 12.87
C ASP A 48 3.50 -13.98 11.70
N LEU A 49 3.35 -13.45 10.49
CA LEU A 49 3.83 -13.97 9.22
C LEU A 49 4.90 -13.05 8.59
N SER A 50 5.43 -12.09 9.36
CA SER A 50 6.37 -11.10 8.86
C SER A 50 7.69 -11.70 8.39
N TYR A 51 8.40 -11.01 7.49
CA TYR A 51 9.69 -11.46 6.95
C TYR A 51 9.58 -12.86 6.32
N ASN A 52 8.65 -13.02 5.39
CA ASN A 52 8.50 -14.23 4.57
C ASN A 52 8.55 -13.82 3.09
N HIS A 53 8.10 -14.69 2.18
CA HIS A 53 8.02 -14.40 0.74
C HIS A 53 6.58 -14.54 0.24
N ILE A 54 5.60 -14.19 1.09
CA ILE A 54 4.19 -14.44 0.81
C ILE A 54 3.73 -13.54 -0.34
N GLU A 55 3.27 -14.16 -1.42
CA GLU A 55 2.71 -13.50 -2.59
C GLU A 55 1.18 -13.51 -2.58
N SER A 56 0.56 -14.49 -1.91
CA SER A 56 -0.88 -14.63 -1.81
C SER A 56 -1.35 -15.25 -0.49
N ILE A 57 -2.54 -14.83 -0.06
CA ILE A 57 -3.28 -15.39 1.07
C ILE A 57 -4.63 -15.86 0.52
N GLU A 58 -5.01 -17.12 0.74
CA GLU A 58 -6.33 -17.61 0.36
C GLU A 58 -7.42 -16.79 1.06
N SER A 59 -8.43 -16.34 0.32
CA SER A 59 -9.47 -15.45 0.85
C SER A 59 -10.24 -16.05 2.03
N THR A 60 -10.39 -17.38 2.05
CA THR A 60 -11.07 -18.13 3.12
C THR A 60 -10.27 -18.23 4.41
N VAL A 61 -8.98 -17.85 4.42
CA VAL A 61 -8.16 -17.79 5.65
C VAL A 61 -8.80 -16.85 6.67
N PHE A 62 -9.24 -15.68 6.23
CA PHE A 62 -9.79 -14.65 7.11
C PHE A 62 -11.14 -15.05 7.73
N GLU A 63 -11.90 -15.93 7.07
CA GLU A 63 -13.13 -16.51 7.63
C GLU A 63 -12.87 -17.42 8.84
N LYS A 64 -11.68 -18.02 8.93
CA LYS A 64 -11.24 -18.86 10.05
C LYS A 64 -10.66 -18.03 11.20
N LEU A 65 -10.12 -16.85 10.91
CA LEU A 65 -9.41 -15.98 11.85
C LEU A 65 -10.30 -14.88 12.45
N ARG A 66 -11.57 -15.19 12.76
CA ARG A 66 -12.55 -14.19 13.23
C ARG A 66 -12.18 -13.50 14.55
N GLY A 67 -11.43 -14.21 15.42
CA GLY A 67 -10.97 -13.70 16.71
C GLY A 67 -9.62 -12.97 16.67
N LEU A 68 -9.03 -12.80 15.48
CA LEU A 68 -7.70 -12.24 15.33
C LEU A 68 -7.70 -10.74 15.64
N LYS A 69 -6.82 -10.32 16.55
CA LYS A 69 -6.62 -8.92 16.96
C LYS A 69 -5.38 -8.31 16.35
N LEU A 70 -4.35 -9.12 16.10
CA LEU A 70 -3.10 -8.67 15.49
C LEU A 70 -2.71 -9.57 14.33
N LEU A 71 -2.54 -8.95 13.16
CA LEU A 71 -1.94 -9.57 11.98
C LEU A 71 -0.68 -8.81 11.58
N ASP A 72 0.45 -9.51 11.48
CA ASP A 72 1.71 -8.95 10.97
C ASP A 72 2.12 -9.71 9.72
N VAL A 73 2.05 -9.05 8.56
CA VAL A 73 2.49 -9.58 7.25
C VAL A 73 3.56 -8.68 6.64
N ARG A 74 4.23 -7.84 7.44
CA ARG A 74 5.28 -6.95 6.94
C ARG A 74 6.41 -7.70 6.25
N GLU A 75 7.09 -7.02 5.33
CA GLU A 75 8.27 -7.57 4.63
C GLU A 75 7.93 -8.90 3.95
N ASN A 76 6.96 -8.84 3.04
CA ASN A 76 6.48 -9.93 2.20
C ASN A 76 6.36 -9.43 0.75
N ARG A 77 5.68 -10.18 -0.12
CA ARG A 77 5.55 -9.89 -1.56
C ARG A 77 4.09 -9.70 -1.98
N LEU A 78 3.23 -9.32 -1.03
CA LEU A 78 1.81 -9.10 -1.31
C LEU A 78 1.64 -7.89 -2.22
N THR A 79 0.86 -8.06 -3.28
CA THR A 79 0.51 -6.99 -4.22
C THR A 79 -0.88 -6.41 -3.95
N CYS A 80 -1.76 -7.17 -3.28
CA CYS A 80 -3.10 -6.74 -2.96
C CYS A 80 -3.68 -7.50 -1.76
N LEU A 81 -4.46 -6.81 -0.94
CA LEU A 81 -5.38 -7.38 0.05
C LEU A 81 -6.64 -6.52 0.05
N GLU A 82 -7.75 -7.09 -0.41
CA GLU A 82 -8.98 -6.32 -0.58
C GLU A 82 -9.78 -6.31 0.74
N PRO A 83 -10.34 -5.16 1.15
CA PRO A 83 -11.15 -5.05 2.37
C PRO A 83 -12.25 -6.11 2.51
N VAL A 84 -12.88 -6.49 1.38
CA VAL A 84 -13.92 -7.53 1.37
C VAL A 84 -13.43 -8.89 1.89
N GLN A 85 -12.16 -9.23 1.65
CA GLN A 85 -11.55 -10.46 2.14
C GLN A 85 -11.24 -10.38 3.64
N LEU A 86 -10.98 -9.18 4.15
CA LEU A 86 -10.62 -8.93 5.55
C LEU A 86 -11.84 -8.73 6.46
N ALA A 87 -13.00 -8.40 5.89
CA ALA A 87 -14.25 -8.17 6.61
C ALA A 87 -14.63 -9.24 7.65
N PRO A 88 -14.36 -10.56 7.47
CA PRO A 88 -14.63 -11.56 8.49
C PRO A 88 -13.83 -11.39 9.79
N MET A 89 -12.68 -10.70 9.77
CA MET A 89 -11.85 -10.41 10.96
C MET A 89 -12.36 -9.16 11.69
N ALA A 90 -13.60 -9.20 12.18
CA ALA A 90 -14.28 -8.04 12.77
C ALA A 90 -13.60 -7.48 14.04
N GLY A 91 -12.74 -8.27 14.71
CA GLY A 91 -12.05 -7.88 15.94
C GLY A 91 -10.59 -7.40 15.76
N ILE A 92 -10.16 -7.13 14.52
CA ILE A 92 -8.77 -6.71 14.26
C ILE A 92 -8.50 -5.34 14.89
N GLU A 93 -7.45 -5.24 15.70
CA GLU A 93 -7.05 -4.00 16.39
C GLU A 93 -5.77 -3.41 15.76
N LYS A 94 -4.89 -4.30 15.28
CA LYS A 94 -3.59 -3.93 14.71
C LYS A 94 -3.28 -4.75 13.47
N PHE A 95 -3.03 -4.08 12.35
CA PHE A 95 -2.66 -4.73 11.09
C PHE A 95 -1.41 -4.10 10.50
N ARG A 96 -0.30 -4.84 10.47
CA ARG A 96 0.97 -4.37 9.91
C ARG A 96 1.24 -5.02 8.56
N PHE A 97 1.40 -4.21 7.52
CA PHE A 97 1.62 -4.67 6.14
C PHE A 97 2.75 -3.95 5.39
N SER A 98 3.49 -3.02 6.03
CA SER A 98 4.62 -2.30 5.42
C SER A 98 5.66 -3.24 4.80
N GLY A 99 6.42 -2.76 3.80
CA GLY A 99 7.41 -3.60 3.12
C GLY A 99 6.78 -4.67 2.20
N ASN A 100 5.55 -4.44 1.75
CA ASN A 100 4.91 -5.21 0.69
C ASN A 100 4.73 -4.34 -0.56
N PRO A 101 4.92 -4.88 -1.77
CA PRO A 101 4.74 -4.16 -3.04
C PRO A 101 3.26 -4.01 -3.42
N LEU A 102 2.43 -3.50 -2.50
CA LEU A 102 1.01 -3.27 -2.75
C LEU A 102 0.81 -2.26 -3.88
N THR A 103 -0.11 -2.54 -4.80
CA THR A 103 -0.47 -1.58 -5.84
C THR A 103 -1.17 -0.35 -5.22
N PHE A 104 -1.22 0.78 -5.94
CA PHE A 104 -1.85 1.99 -5.38
C PHE A 104 -3.33 1.81 -5.12
N ARG A 105 -4.04 1.08 -5.98
CA ARG A 105 -5.45 0.70 -5.75
C ARG A 105 -5.59 -0.04 -4.43
N CYS A 106 -4.89 -1.16 -4.29
CA CYS A 106 -5.03 -2.02 -3.13
C CYS A 106 -4.55 -1.37 -1.84
N ARG A 107 -3.46 -0.60 -1.89
CA ARG A 107 -2.97 0.15 -0.72
C ARG A 107 -3.94 1.26 -0.33
N GLY A 108 -4.52 1.97 -1.30
CA GLY A 108 -5.51 3.01 -1.05
C GLY A 108 -6.80 2.48 -0.41
N THR A 109 -7.39 1.44 -0.99
CA THR A 109 -8.61 0.83 -0.43
C THR A 109 -8.36 0.21 0.94
N LEU A 110 -7.21 -0.46 1.13
CA LEU A 110 -6.84 -1.04 2.42
C LEU A 110 -6.64 0.03 3.50
N THR A 111 -5.86 1.08 3.21
CA THR A 111 -5.59 2.14 4.19
C THR A 111 -6.84 2.95 4.54
N LEU A 112 -7.73 3.20 3.56
CA LEU A 112 -9.04 3.79 3.79
C LEU A 112 -9.88 2.93 4.74
N TRP A 113 -10.03 1.64 4.44
CA TRP A 113 -10.78 0.71 5.29
C TRP A 113 -10.22 0.63 6.72
N LEU A 114 -8.89 0.57 6.87
CA LEU A 114 -8.23 0.56 8.17
C LEU A 114 -8.48 1.84 8.96
N GLN A 115 -8.44 2.98 8.28
CA GLN A 115 -8.66 4.29 8.89
C GLN A 115 -10.11 4.48 9.33
N ASP A 116 -11.07 4.09 8.49
CA ASP A 116 -12.51 4.18 8.80
C ASP A 116 -12.90 3.35 10.03
N LEU A 117 -12.23 2.21 10.23
CA LEU A 117 -12.44 1.34 11.39
C LEU A 117 -11.52 1.68 12.59
N GLY A 118 -10.66 2.69 12.47
CA GLY A 118 -9.72 3.06 13.54
C GLY A 118 -8.66 2.00 13.86
N ILE A 119 -8.36 1.11 12.91
CA ILE A 119 -7.39 0.02 13.08
C ILE A 119 -5.96 0.58 12.99
N ASN A 120 -5.11 0.21 13.94
CA ASN A 120 -3.74 0.69 13.96
C ASN A 120 -2.86 -0.07 12.95
N TYR A 121 -2.44 0.60 11.88
CA TYR A 121 -1.53 0.02 10.88
C TYR A 121 -0.19 0.76 10.70
N LYS A 122 -0.07 1.95 11.29
CA LYS A 122 1.13 2.78 11.14
C LYS A 122 2.30 2.14 11.89
N THR A 123 3.46 2.08 11.24
CA THR A 123 4.68 1.59 11.89
C THR A 123 5.32 2.68 12.74
N GLU A 124 5.99 2.30 13.82
CA GLU A 124 6.73 3.21 14.70
C GLU A 124 7.97 3.82 14.01
N GLN A 125 8.33 3.33 12.82
CA GLN A 125 9.43 3.88 12.02
C GLN A 125 8.97 5.16 11.31
N ARG A 126 9.43 6.30 11.85
CA ARG A 126 9.17 7.64 11.32
C ARG A 126 9.58 7.77 9.84
N GLY A 127 8.60 7.91 8.95
CA GLY A 127 8.70 8.91 7.87
C GLY A 127 8.52 8.46 6.42
N VAL A 128 8.78 7.21 6.05
CA VAL A 128 8.90 6.89 4.60
C VAL A 128 7.56 6.59 3.93
N GLU A 129 6.63 5.93 4.61
CA GLU A 129 5.37 5.48 3.99
C GLU A 129 4.15 6.36 4.30
N ASN A 130 4.20 7.17 5.37
CA ASN A 130 3.04 7.91 5.87
C ASN A 130 2.49 8.94 4.88
N TRP A 131 3.34 9.54 4.04
CA TRP A 131 2.91 10.56 3.08
C TRP A 131 2.09 9.92 1.95
N LEU A 132 2.51 8.74 1.47
CA LEU A 132 1.85 8.03 0.39
C LEU A 132 0.46 7.55 0.84
N ASP A 133 0.37 6.98 2.04
CA ASP A 133 -0.90 6.55 2.62
C ASP A 133 -1.89 7.72 2.75
N SER A 134 -1.39 8.90 3.13
CA SER A 134 -2.22 10.11 3.23
C SER A 134 -2.81 10.54 1.88
N ILE A 135 -2.04 10.45 0.79
CA ILE A 135 -2.50 10.81 -0.54
C ILE A 135 -3.42 9.73 -1.12
N LEU A 136 -3.06 8.44 -0.95
CA LEU A 136 -3.88 7.34 -1.42
C LEU A 136 -5.25 7.33 -0.75
N TRP A 137 -5.30 7.62 0.55
CA TRP A 137 -6.55 7.80 1.29
C TRP A 137 -7.41 8.92 0.67
N LEU A 138 -6.84 10.11 0.45
CA LEU A 138 -7.55 11.23 -0.19
C LEU A 138 -8.12 10.82 -1.56
N CYS A 139 -7.31 10.14 -2.38
CA CYS A 139 -7.73 9.68 -3.70
C CYS A 139 -8.86 8.65 -3.66
N ALA A 140 -8.82 7.71 -2.71
CA ALA A 140 -9.83 6.68 -2.57
C ALA A 140 -11.14 7.22 -1.95
N ALA A 141 -11.05 8.20 -1.05
CA ALA A 141 -12.21 8.76 -0.36
C ALA A 141 -13.04 9.71 -1.24
N ASP A 142 -12.42 10.40 -2.20
CA ASP A 142 -13.07 11.43 -3.02
C ASP A 142 -13.99 10.83 -4.11
N ASP A 143 -13.58 9.72 -4.73
CA ASP A 143 -14.33 9.07 -5.82
C ASP A 143 -14.13 7.54 -5.83
N GLY A 144 -15.22 6.79 -5.69
CA GLY A 144 -15.20 5.33 -5.75
C GLY A 144 -14.67 4.77 -7.08
N LYS A 145 -14.89 5.47 -8.21
CA LYS A 145 -14.33 5.05 -9.51
C LYS A 145 -12.81 5.18 -9.54
N VAL A 146 -12.28 6.19 -8.84
CA VAL A 146 -10.83 6.35 -8.65
C VAL A 146 -10.33 5.22 -7.78
N ALA A 147 -10.98 4.98 -6.62
CA ALA A 147 -10.63 3.91 -5.69
C ALA A 147 -10.56 2.51 -6.34
N ASP A 148 -11.42 2.23 -7.32
CA ASP A 148 -11.49 0.94 -8.02
C ASP A 148 -10.51 0.79 -9.20
N SER A 149 -9.76 1.85 -9.56
CA SER A 149 -8.89 1.86 -10.74
C SER A 149 -7.44 2.17 -10.39
N GLU A 150 -6.54 1.21 -10.66
CA GLU A 150 -5.09 1.38 -10.49
C GLU A 150 -4.54 2.56 -11.31
N VAL A 151 -5.10 2.80 -12.49
CA VAL A 151 -4.66 3.90 -13.37
C VAL A 151 -5.09 5.24 -12.78
N LEU A 152 -6.35 5.35 -12.35
CA LEU A 152 -6.87 6.60 -11.79
C LEU A 152 -6.26 6.93 -10.42
N MET A 153 -5.98 5.92 -9.59
CA MET A 153 -5.23 6.11 -8.34
C MET A 153 -3.84 6.68 -8.61
N LYS A 154 -3.11 6.17 -9.61
CA LYS A 154 -1.82 6.73 -10.03
C LYS A 154 -1.96 8.18 -10.48
N GLU A 155 -2.94 8.48 -11.33
CA GLU A 155 -3.20 9.84 -11.81
C GLU A 155 -3.52 10.79 -10.64
N CYS A 156 -4.37 10.38 -9.71
CA CYS A 156 -4.74 11.17 -8.55
C CYS A 156 -3.54 11.45 -7.63
N VAL A 157 -2.70 10.45 -7.35
CA VAL A 157 -1.47 10.65 -6.55
C VAL A 157 -0.54 11.66 -7.24
N ILE A 158 -0.35 11.49 -8.55
CA ILE A 158 0.48 12.40 -9.35
C ILE A 158 -0.07 13.83 -9.29
N LEU A 159 -1.38 14.03 -9.49
CA LEU A 159 -2.03 15.34 -9.44
C LEU A 159 -1.92 15.99 -8.05
N ASN A 160 -2.09 15.22 -6.98
CA ASN A 160 -1.93 15.71 -5.61
C ASN A 160 -0.48 16.16 -5.34
N LEU A 161 0.50 15.37 -5.74
CA LEU A 161 1.92 15.74 -5.63
C LEU A 161 2.24 17.01 -6.43
N PHE A 162 1.72 17.12 -7.66
CA PHE A 162 1.89 18.33 -8.48
C PHE A 162 1.25 19.55 -7.82
N ASN A 163 0.05 19.42 -7.25
CA ASN A 163 -0.63 20.50 -6.56
C ASN A 163 0.15 20.95 -5.32
N GLN A 164 0.67 20.02 -4.51
CA GLN A 164 1.52 20.32 -3.35
C GLN A 164 2.83 21.02 -3.77
N LEU A 165 3.42 20.61 -4.89
CA LEU A 165 4.64 21.21 -5.41
C LEU A 165 4.39 22.62 -5.98
N ARG A 166 3.26 22.81 -6.66
CA ARG A 166 2.81 24.12 -7.14
C ARG A 166 2.55 25.07 -5.96
N THR A 167 1.78 24.65 -4.96
CA THR A 167 1.49 25.50 -3.80
C THR A 167 2.77 25.89 -3.07
N GLY A 168 3.69 24.95 -2.85
CA GLY A 168 4.99 25.22 -2.23
C GLY A 168 5.87 26.18 -3.04
N LEU A 169 5.79 26.18 -4.38
CA LEU A 169 6.50 27.14 -5.22
C LEU A 169 5.83 28.52 -5.25
N THR A 170 4.49 28.59 -5.24
CA THR A 170 3.76 29.87 -5.24
C THR A 170 3.83 30.60 -3.90
N THR A 171 3.90 29.88 -2.77
CA THR A 171 4.08 30.49 -1.45
C THR A 171 5.53 30.92 -1.21
N ALA A 172 6.50 30.32 -1.91
CA ALA A 172 7.91 30.72 -1.86
C ALA A 172 8.19 32.09 -2.53
N GLU A 173 7.32 32.55 -3.44
CA GLU A 173 7.39 33.92 -3.98
C GLU A 173 6.98 34.98 -2.94
N SER A 174 6.27 34.57 -1.87
CA SER A 174 5.89 35.45 -0.76
C SER A 174 6.93 35.46 0.38
N PHE A 175 7.76 34.42 0.50
CA PHE A 175 8.85 34.30 1.48
C PHE A 175 9.92 33.31 0.94
N PRO A 176 11.20 33.70 0.80
CA PRO A 176 12.20 32.84 0.18
C PRO A 176 12.64 31.74 1.14
N LEU A 177 11.92 30.62 1.16
CA LEU A 177 12.42 29.38 1.73
C LEU A 177 13.28 28.69 0.68
N SER A 178 14.57 28.52 0.97
CA SER A 178 15.49 27.78 0.11
C SER A 178 15.02 26.32 -0.01
N ILE A 179 14.53 25.94 -1.19
CA ILE A 179 14.13 24.55 -1.45
C ILE A 179 15.41 23.70 -1.49
N PRO A 180 15.51 22.61 -0.70
CA PRO A 180 16.67 21.73 -0.73
C PRO A 180 16.92 21.14 -2.13
N GLN A 181 18.20 21.06 -2.51
CA GLN A 181 18.60 20.57 -3.84
C GLN A 181 18.13 19.13 -4.11
N GLU A 182 17.99 18.32 -3.05
CA GLU A 182 17.47 16.95 -3.11
C GLU A 182 16.01 16.92 -3.59
N CYS A 183 15.16 17.84 -3.15
CA CYS A 183 13.77 17.94 -3.61
C CYS A 183 13.70 18.34 -5.09
N ILE A 184 14.61 19.23 -5.53
CA ILE A 184 14.72 19.63 -6.94
C ILE A 184 15.17 18.44 -7.79
N TYR A 185 16.14 17.67 -7.32
CA TYR A 185 16.61 16.45 -7.97
C TYR A 185 15.49 15.40 -8.08
N ALA A 186 14.79 15.11 -6.98
CA ALA A 186 13.68 14.15 -6.94
C ALA A 186 12.54 14.54 -7.90
N ARG A 187 12.18 15.84 -7.95
CA ARG A 187 11.23 16.37 -8.93
C ARG A 187 11.68 16.12 -10.36
N ASN A 188 12.94 16.40 -10.67
CA ASN A 188 13.50 16.23 -12.01
C ASN A 188 13.58 14.75 -12.40
N GLU A 189 13.88 13.87 -11.46
CA GLU A 189 13.90 12.42 -11.63
C GLU A 189 12.51 11.86 -11.91
N LEU A 190 11.51 12.26 -11.11
CA LEU A 190 10.11 11.90 -11.31
C LEU A 190 9.61 12.35 -12.68
N THR A 191 9.95 13.58 -13.07
CA THR A 191 9.63 14.13 -14.40
C THR A 191 10.26 13.32 -15.52
N ARG A 192 11.51 12.86 -15.34
CA ARG A 192 12.22 12.04 -16.33
C ARG A 192 11.61 10.64 -16.47
N CYS A 193 11.33 9.97 -15.35
CA CYS A 193 10.68 8.65 -15.33
C CYS A 193 9.29 8.66 -15.99
N VAL A 194 8.51 9.73 -15.78
CA VAL A 194 7.20 9.88 -16.43
C VAL A 194 7.34 10.21 -17.92
N ALA A 195 8.43 10.84 -18.34
CA ALA A 195 8.66 11.23 -19.73
C ALA A 195 9.23 10.11 -20.62
N THR A 196 9.87 9.09 -20.05
CA THR A 196 10.55 7.99 -20.78
C THR A 196 9.61 6.95 -21.40
N ASP A 197 8.31 6.99 -21.12
CA ASP A 197 7.37 6.08 -21.77
C ASP A 197 6.93 6.63 -23.14
N ASN A 198 7.56 6.11 -24.20
CA ASN A 198 7.01 6.12 -25.56
C ASN A 198 7.82 5.23 -26.52
N ARG A 199 7.22 4.10 -26.95
CA ARG A 199 6.79 3.85 -28.36
C ARG A 199 6.48 2.36 -28.59
N ARG A 200 5.21 2.05 -28.85
CA ARG A 200 4.75 1.27 -30.02
C ARG A 200 3.23 1.42 -30.22
N GLY A 201 2.87 2.32 -31.14
CA GLY A 201 1.71 2.19 -32.03
C GLY A 201 0.30 2.09 -31.42
N ARG A 202 -0.25 3.22 -30.97
CA ARG A 202 -1.62 3.72 -31.17
C ARG A 202 -1.78 4.98 -30.31
N GLU A 203 -2.57 5.96 -30.76
CA GLU A 203 -2.90 7.13 -29.94
C GLU A 203 -3.61 6.68 -28.66
N VAL A 204 -2.81 6.49 -27.61
CA VAL A 204 -3.24 6.43 -26.24
C VAL A 204 -2.72 7.72 -25.64
N THR A 205 -3.60 8.59 -25.14
CA THR A 205 -3.22 9.66 -24.23
C THR A 205 -2.60 9.01 -23.00
N THR A 206 -1.29 8.80 -23.01
CA THR A 206 -0.55 8.30 -21.87
C THR A 206 -0.33 9.42 -20.85
N ASN A 207 -0.05 9.04 -19.60
CA ASN A 207 0.28 9.96 -18.51
C ASN A 207 1.43 10.92 -18.88
N GLY A 208 2.35 10.49 -19.73
CA GLY A 208 3.41 11.34 -20.28
C GLY A 208 2.90 12.45 -21.21
N HIS A 209 1.78 12.26 -21.91
CA HIS A 209 1.18 13.29 -22.76
C HIS A 209 0.50 14.39 -21.95
N VAL A 210 -0.20 14.02 -20.87
CA VAL A 210 -0.82 14.96 -19.93
C VAL A 210 0.25 15.76 -19.19
N VAL A 211 1.31 15.10 -18.70
CA VAL A 211 2.43 15.76 -18.03
C VAL A 211 3.23 16.66 -18.98
N ARG A 212 3.50 16.25 -20.24
CA ARG A 212 4.15 17.13 -21.23
C ARG A 212 3.28 18.33 -21.59
N LYS A 213 1.96 18.15 -21.73
CA LYS A 213 1.02 19.25 -22.02
C LYS A 213 0.97 20.24 -20.86
N LEU A 214 0.97 19.77 -19.62
CA LEU A 214 0.99 20.59 -18.41
C LEU A 214 2.33 21.30 -18.20
N LEU A 215 3.47 20.64 -18.43
CA LEU A 215 4.80 21.29 -18.41
C LEU A 215 4.90 22.38 -19.48
N ARG A 216 4.29 22.16 -20.64
CA ARG A 216 4.20 23.19 -21.70
C ARG A 216 3.38 24.38 -21.24
N GLN A 217 2.21 24.14 -20.64
CA GLN A 217 1.35 25.20 -20.09
C GLN A 217 2.01 25.97 -18.94
N LEU A 218 2.77 25.30 -18.06
CA LEU A 218 3.54 25.95 -16.99
C LEU A 218 4.73 26.78 -17.51
N ARG A 219 5.31 26.40 -18.65
CA ARG A 219 6.36 27.16 -19.33
C ARG A 219 5.77 28.36 -20.09
N GLU A 220 4.60 28.19 -20.69
CA GLU A 220 3.84 29.25 -21.35
C GLU A 220 3.33 30.29 -20.32
N SER A 221 2.90 29.86 -19.12
CA SER A 221 2.48 30.77 -18.03
C SER A 221 3.63 31.56 -17.39
N LYS A 222 4.88 31.12 -17.56
CA LYS A 222 6.09 31.89 -17.18
C LYS A 222 6.47 32.97 -18.20
N SER A 223 5.84 32.98 -19.38
CA SER A 223 6.15 33.93 -20.46
C SER A 223 5.17 35.12 -20.52
N THR A 224 4.26 35.22 -19.55
CA THR A 224 3.26 36.30 -19.42
C THR A 224 3.40 37.07 -18.10
N VAL A 225 4.63 37.21 -17.61
CA VAL A 225 5.03 38.20 -16.59
C VAL A 225 6.26 38.92 -17.10
#